data_AF-V4NBJ6-F1
#
_entry.id   AF-V4NBJ6-F1
#
_cell.length_a   1.000
_cell.length_b   1.000
_cell.length_c   1.000
_cell.angle_alpha   90.00
_cell.angle_beta   90.00
_cell.angle_gamma   90.00
#
_symmetry.space_group_name_H-M   'P 1'
#
loop_
_entity.id
_entity.type
_entity.pdbx_description
1 polymer ?
#
loop_
_entity_poly.entity_id
_entity_poly.type
_entity_poly.pdbx_seq_one_letter_code
_entity_poly.pdbx_strand_id
1 'polypeptide(L)'
;MHYDFTVFIGRFEPFHNGHMAVVRRALESCDRLIVLVGSAHSARSTRNPFSAAEREVMIRAALGADAGRVVIRHLVDHLYNEGAWQADVQEHVANVIVESGKDPAQVRIGLVGHDKDDSSWYLHAFPQWDLIEVPFATTLSATELRGHLFAADEGALRLIQANVPQAVHETLLAFRKTKTFAQLADEQRHIAAYRAAWDAAPYPPTFVTVDAVIVHSGHVLLVKRGAHPGKGLWALPGGFLNPNETLLTAAIRELKEETRIKLPIPVLKGSLKGRQVFDDPDRSQRGRTITHAFYFEFASGDLPAVRGSDDAARARWVPLAEARRLREHLFEDHYFILEHFLGTA
;
A
#
# COMPACT_ATOMS: atom_id res chain seq x y z
N MET A 1 -20.66 -27.14 -7.92
CA MET A 1 -20.26 -27.45 -6.53
C MET A 1 -20.70 -26.27 -5.67
N HIS A 2 -21.38 -26.52 -4.55
CA HIS A 2 -21.94 -25.45 -3.69
C HIS A 2 -21.07 -25.28 -2.44
N TYR A 3 -20.94 -24.06 -1.95
CA TYR A 3 -20.10 -23.63 -0.83
C TYR A 3 -20.92 -22.88 0.22
N ASP A 4 -20.57 -23.01 1.50
CA ASP A 4 -21.13 -22.14 2.53
C ASP A 4 -20.64 -20.71 2.34
N PHE A 5 -19.34 -20.57 2.07
CA PHE A 5 -18.68 -19.31 1.83
C PHE A 5 -17.77 -19.37 0.62
N THR A 6 -17.74 -18.29 -0.14
CA THR A 6 -16.63 -18.01 -1.05
C THR A 6 -15.84 -16.81 -0.55
N VAL A 7 -14.55 -16.77 -0.86
CA VAL A 7 -13.63 -15.69 -0.50
C VAL A 7 -13.11 -15.06 -1.79
N PHE A 8 -13.18 -13.74 -1.90
CA PHE A 8 -12.59 -12.99 -3.01
C PHE A 8 -11.70 -11.88 -2.47
N ILE A 9 -10.40 -11.98 -2.75
CA ILE A 9 -9.38 -11.05 -2.28
C ILE A 9 -8.98 -10.15 -3.43
N GLY A 10 -8.92 -8.84 -3.18
CA GLY A 10 -8.46 -7.89 -4.19
C GLY A 10 -8.25 -6.49 -3.64
N ARG A 11 -7.50 -5.66 -4.38
CA ARG A 11 -7.30 -4.25 -4.04
C ARG A 11 -8.49 -3.39 -4.47
N PHE A 12 -9.16 -3.70 -5.57
CA PHE A 12 -10.33 -2.96 -6.07
C PHE A 12 -10.06 -1.44 -6.25
N GLU A 13 -8.98 -1.09 -6.95
CA GLU A 13 -8.49 0.29 -7.16
C GLU A 13 -8.63 0.74 -8.64
N PRO A 14 -9.84 1.00 -9.17
CA PRO A 14 -11.16 0.89 -8.53
C PRO A 14 -11.82 -0.49 -8.71
N PHE A 15 -12.99 -0.69 -8.11
CA PHE A 15 -13.88 -1.81 -8.47
C PHE A 15 -14.37 -1.64 -9.92
N HIS A 16 -14.43 -2.72 -10.70
CA HIS A 16 -14.67 -2.65 -12.15
C HIS A 16 -15.44 -3.87 -12.65
N ASN A 17 -15.83 -3.88 -13.93
CA ASN A 17 -16.71 -4.91 -14.50
C ASN A 17 -16.09 -6.32 -14.43
N GLY A 18 -14.77 -6.45 -14.61
CA GLY A 18 -14.07 -7.71 -14.33
C GLY A 18 -14.26 -8.23 -12.89
N HIS A 19 -14.14 -7.37 -11.87
CA HIS A 19 -14.42 -7.75 -10.48
C HIS A 19 -15.90 -8.13 -10.28
N MET A 20 -16.83 -7.41 -10.90
CA MET A 20 -18.25 -7.73 -10.84
C MET A 20 -18.56 -9.11 -11.44
N ALA A 21 -17.89 -9.49 -12.53
CA ALA A 21 -18.03 -10.83 -13.11
C ALA A 21 -17.58 -11.92 -12.14
N VAL A 22 -16.47 -11.70 -11.41
CA VAL A 22 -15.99 -12.62 -10.36
C VAL A 22 -17.01 -12.73 -9.22
N VAL A 23 -17.53 -11.60 -8.73
CA VAL A 23 -18.54 -11.60 -7.66
C VAL A 23 -19.81 -12.36 -8.08
N ARG A 24 -20.33 -12.10 -9.29
CA ARG A 24 -21.52 -12.80 -9.80
C ARG A 24 -21.29 -14.30 -9.86
N ARG A 25 -20.14 -14.72 -10.40
CA ARG A 25 -19.78 -16.14 -10.47
C ARG A 25 -19.67 -16.77 -9.08
N ALA A 26 -19.07 -16.07 -8.12
CA ALA A 26 -18.95 -16.55 -6.75
C ALA A 26 -20.33 -16.75 -6.09
N LEU A 27 -21.26 -15.81 -6.29
CA LEU A 27 -22.61 -15.83 -5.71
C LEU A 27 -23.53 -16.92 -6.30
N GLU A 28 -23.21 -17.46 -7.48
CA GLU A 28 -23.90 -18.62 -8.07
C GLU A 28 -23.60 -19.93 -7.32
N SER A 29 -22.47 -20.00 -6.61
CA SER A 29 -21.98 -21.22 -5.99
C SER A 29 -21.85 -21.15 -4.47
N CYS A 30 -22.32 -20.09 -3.81
CA CYS A 30 -22.20 -19.95 -2.36
C CYS A 30 -23.46 -19.45 -1.66
N ASP A 31 -23.58 -19.63 -0.35
CA ASP A 31 -24.60 -18.93 0.44
C ASP A 31 -24.23 -17.45 0.62
N ARG A 32 -22.98 -17.20 1.02
CA ARG A 32 -22.41 -15.86 1.26
C ARG A 32 -21.03 -15.71 0.63
N LEU A 33 -20.75 -14.52 0.13
CA LEU A 33 -19.42 -14.14 -0.36
C LEU A 33 -18.72 -13.24 0.68
N ILE A 34 -17.46 -13.55 0.98
CA ILE A 34 -16.55 -12.72 1.76
C ILE A 34 -15.61 -12.00 0.79
N VAL A 35 -15.63 -10.67 0.79
CA VAL A 35 -14.71 -9.85 0.02
C VAL A 35 -13.67 -9.24 0.95
N LEU A 36 -12.40 -9.57 0.72
CA LEU A 36 -11.27 -8.98 1.45
C LEU A 36 -10.66 -7.86 0.62
N VAL A 37 -10.84 -6.62 1.07
CA VAL A 37 -10.32 -5.41 0.44
C VAL A 37 -8.89 -5.19 0.91
N GLY A 38 -7.93 -5.66 0.12
CA GLY A 38 -6.48 -5.63 0.41
C GLY A 38 -5.85 -4.23 0.35
N SER A 39 -4.60 -4.08 0.78
CA SER A 39 -3.94 -2.77 0.95
C SER A 39 -4.78 -1.78 1.76
N ALA A 40 -5.57 -2.27 2.73
CA ALA A 40 -6.29 -1.41 3.64
C ALA A 40 -5.32 -0.60 4.50
N HIS A 41 -5.76 0.59 4.90
CA HIS A 41 -4.99 1.51 5.74
C HIS A 41 -3.61 1.90 5.19
N SER A 42 -3.41 1.79 3.87
CA SER A 42 -2.22 2.31 3.18
C SER A 42 -2.39 3.78 2.85
N ALA A 43 -1.29 4.54 2.83
CA ALA A 43 -1.32 5.91 2.35
C ALA A 43 -1.78 5.98 0.89
N ARG A 44 -2.56 7.02 0.56
CA ARG A 44 -3.02 7.23 -0.80
C ARG A 44 -1.84 7.47 -1.73
N SER A 45 -1.94 6.89 -2.92
CA SER A 45 -0.95 7.03 -3.98
C SER A 45 -1.62 6.85 -5.34
N THR A 46 -0.92 7.14 -6.42
CA THR A 46 -1.46 6.88 -7.78
C THR A 46 -1.70 5.38 -8.06
N ARG A 47 -1.12 4.46 -7.27
CA ARG A 47 -1.41 3.02 -7.29
C ARG A 47 -2.65 2.68 -6.46
N ASN A 48 -2.78 3.26 -5.26
CA ASN A 48 -3.90 3.10 -4.32
C ASN A 48 -4.61 4.46 -4.09
N PRO A 49 -5.39 4.96 -5.06
CA PRO A 49 -6.02 6.27 -4.94
C PRO A 49 -7.15 6.32 -3.90
N PHE A 50 -7.79 5.19 -3.57
CA PHE A 50 -8.99 5.13 -2.73
C PHE A 50 -8.76 4.49 -1.36
N SER A 51 -9.40 5.02 -0.32
CA SER A 51 -9.39 4.33 0.98
C SER A 51 -10.16 3.01 0.92
N ALA A 52 -9.90 2.09 1.85
CA ALA A 52 -10.66 0.83 1.92
C ALA A 52 -12.16 1.08 2.12
N ALA A 53 -12.54 2.11 2.89
CA ALA A 53 -13.93 2.52 3.07
C ALA A 53 -14.57 3.05 1.77
N GLU A 54 -13.84 3.86 0.97
CA GLU A 54 -14.34 4.31 -0.35
C GLU A 54 -14.53 3.14 -1.30
N ARG A 55 -13.60 2.18 -1.31
CA ARG A 55 -13.71 0.96 -2.12
C ARG A 55 -14.86 0.08 -1.68
N GLU A 56 -15.10 -0.05 -0.37
CA GLU A 56 -16.28 -0.74 0.14
C GLU A 56 -17.57 -0.07 -0.33
N VAL A 57 -17.67 1.26 -0.28
CA VAL A 57 -18.83 1.99 -0.80
C VAL A 57 -19.03 1.71 -2.29
N MET A 58 -17.96 1.75 -3.08
CA MET A 58 -18.01 1.42 -4.51
C MET A 58 -18.53 -0.01 -4.76
N ILE A 59 -18.02 -0.99 -4.01
CA ILE A 59 -18.42 -2.40 -4.13
C ILE A 59 -19.90 -2.53 -3.76
N ARG A 60 -20.33 -2.04 -2.59
CA ARG A 60 -21.73 -2.16 -2.14
C ARG A 60 -22.70 -1.49 -3.11
N ALA A 61 -22.38 -0.29 -3.59
CA ALA A 61 -23.22 0.43 -4.55
C ALA A 61 -23.32 -0.31 -5.89
N ALA A 62 -22.24 -0.98 -6.33
CA ALA A 62 -22.24 -1.77 -7.55
C ALA A 62 -23.09 -3.06 -7.42
N LEU A 63 -23.11 -3.68 -6.23
CA LEU A 63 -23.82 -4.95 -6.00
C LEU A 63 -25.34 -4.79 -5.89
N GLY A 64 -25.83 -3.61 -5.49
CA GLY A 64 -27.27 -3.37 -5.34
C GLY A 64 -27.93 -4.38 -4.39
N ALA A 65 -28.93 -5.11 -4.86
CA ALA A 65 -29.66 -6.10 -4.05
C ALA A 65 -28.78 -7.25 -3.54
N ASP A 66 -27.73 -7.61 -4.27
CA ASP A 66 -26.82 -8.70 -3.87
C ASP A 66 -25.93 -8.33 -2.68
N ALA A 67 -25.85 -7.05 -2.31
CA ALA A 67 -25.02 -6.59 -1.20
C ALA A 67 -25.37 -7.27 0.14
N GLY A 68 -26.61 -7.73 0.33
CA GLY A 68 -27.03 -8.47 1.54
C GLY A 68 -26.41 -9.87 1.67
N ARG A 69 -25.87 -10.44 0.60
CA ARG A 69 -25.15 -11.73 0.58
C ARG A 69 -23.64 -11.56 0.62
N VAL A 70 -23.13 -10.32 0.68
CA VAL A 70 -21.71 -10.02 0.63
C VAL A 70 -21.23 -9.38 1.93
N VAL A 71 -20.30 -10.05 2.60
CA VAL A 71 -19.59 -9.52 3.77
C VAL A 71 -18.26 -8.95 3.29
N ILE A 72 -17.97 -7.70 3.65
CA ILE A 72 -16.73 -7.02 3.25
C ILE A 72 -15.87 -6.84 4.50
N ARG A 73 -14.56 -7.11 4.39
CA ARG A 73 -13.55 -6.86 5.41
C ARG A 73 -12.36 -6.13 4.79
N HIS A 74 -11.69 -5.31 5.59
CA HIS A 74 -10.52 -4.55 5.18
C HIS A 74 -9.29 -5.34 5.62
N LEU A 75 -8.44 -5.69 4.66
CA LEU A 75 -7.27 -6.54 4.86
C LEU A 75 -6.02 -5.67 4.70
N VAL A 76 -5.17 -5.63 5.74
CA VAL A 76 -3.93 -4.86 5.69
C VAL A 76 -2.82 -5.65 4.99
N ASP A 77 -1.86 -4.96 4.39
CA ASP A 77 -0.70 -5.63 3.79
C ASP A 77 0.31 -6.03 4.89
N HIS A 78 1.07 -7.11 4.67
CA HIS A 78 2.28 -7.42 5.43
C HIS A 78 3.43 -7.65 4.43
N LEU A 79 3.91 -6.56 3.81
CA LEU A 79 4.73 -6.61 2.58
C LEU A 79 5.96 -7.53 2.66
N TYR A 80 6.55 -7.68 3.84
CA TYR A 80 7.75 -8.50 4.08
C TYR A 80 7.49 -9.69 5.01
N ASN A 81 6.22 -10.03 5.26
CA ASN A 81 5.84 -11.13 6.15
C ASN A 81 4.58 -11.84 5.63
N GLU A 82 4.78 -12.73 4.66
CA GLU A 82 3.70 -13.51 4.04
C GLU A 82 2.92 -14.35 5.06
N GLY A 83 3.59 -14.90 6.07
CA GLY A 83 2.95 -15.70 7.11
C GLY A 83 1.96 -14.88 7.95
N ALA A 84 2.31 -13.64 8.30
CA ALA A 84 1.39 -12.72 8.99
C ALA A 84 0.19 -12.37 8.10
N TRP A 85 0.42 -12.13 6.80
CA TRP A 85 -0.67 -11.86 5.86
C TRP A 85 -1.62 -13.06 5.69
N GLN A 86 -1.09 -14.28 5.58
CA GLN A 86 -1.89 -15.50 5.52
C GLN A 86 -2.72 -15.70 6.79
N ALA A 87 -2.12 -15.44 7.96
CA ALA A 87 -2.82 -15.51 9.24
C ALA A 87 -3.98 -14.49 9.31
N ASP A 88 -3.75 -13.24 8.88
CA ASP A 88 -4.77 -12.19 8.86
C ASP A 88 -5.94 -12.53 7.91
N VAL A 89 -5.64 -13.09 6.73
CA VAL A 89 -6.67 -13.61 5.81
C VAL A 89 -7.49 -14.73 6.47
N GLN A 90 -6.83 -15.70 7.11
CA GLN A 90 -7.50 -16.80 7.80
C GLN A 90 -8.37 -16.29 8.96
N GLU A 91 -7.86 -15.35 9.76
CA GLU A 91 -8.57 -14.75 10.88
C GLU A 91 -9.81 -13.99 10.41
N HIS A 92 -9.69 -13.15 9.37
CA HIS A 92 -10.83 -12.44 8.81
C HIS A 92 -11.92 -13.39 8.32
N VAL A 93 -11.55 -14.46 7.60
CA VAL A 93 -12.51 -15.46 7.11
C VAL A 93 -13.16 -16.21 8.26
N ALA A 94 -12.36 -16.69 9.23
CA ALA A 94 -12.86 -17.41 10.40
C ALA A 94 -13.83 -16.54 11.22
N ASN A 95 -13.51 -15.28 11.46
CA ASN A 95 -14.34 -14.35 12.20
C ASN A 95 -15.71 -14.14 11.52
N VAL A 96 -15.74 -13.98 10.19
CA VAL A 96 -17.01 -13.86 9.46
C VAL A 96 -17.86 -15.13 9.56
N ILE A 97 -17.24 -16.31 9.54
CA ILE A 97 -17.95 -17.58 9.69
C ILE A 97 -18.55 -17.69 11.10
N VAL A 98 -17.77 -17.38 12.14
CA VAL A 98 -18.24 -17.38 13.54
C VAL A 98 -19.37 -16.39 13.75
N GLU A 99 -19.26 -15.17 13.23
CA GLU A 99 -20.32 -14.15 13.27
C GLU A 99 -21.62 -14.61 12.59
N SER A 100 -21.54 -15.54 11.63
CA SER A 100 -22.71 -16.15 11.00
C SER A 100 -23.35 -17.28 11.82
N GLY A 101 -22.76 -17.65 12.95
CA GLY A 101 -23.19 -18.76 13.79
C GLY A 101 -22.76 -20.14 13.29
N LYS A 102 -21.79 -20.21 12.38
CA LYS A 102 -21.23 -21.46 11.84
C LYS A 102 -19.84 -21.73 12.43
N ASP A 103 -19.44 -23.00 12.47
CA ASP A 103 -18.08 -23.43 12.88
C ASP A 103 -17.14 -23.42 11.66
N PRO A 104 -16.01 -22.67 11.69
CA PRO A 104 -15.02 -22.67 10.60
C PRO A 104 -14.52 -24.05 10.20
N ALA A 105 -14.49 -25.03 11.11
CA ALA A 105 -14.05 -26.39 10.81
C ALA A 105 -15.10 -27.25 10.09
N GLN A 106 -16.36 -26.80 10.01
CA GLN A 106 -17.49 -27.57 9.46
C GLN A 106 -18.09 -26.96 8.19
N VAL A 107 -17.52 -25.86 7.69
CA VAL A 107 -18.01 -25.18 6.48
C VAL A 107 -17.14 -25.48 5.27
N ARG A 108 -17.76 -25.45 4.09
CA ARG A 108 -17.04 -25.53 2.83
C ARG A 108 -16.71 -24.13 2.32
N ILE A 109 -15.43 -23.88 2.09
CA ILE A 109 -14.91 -22.58 1.64
C ILE A 109 -14.30 -22.71 0.25
N GLY A 110 -14.67 -21.82 -0.65
CA GLY A 110 -14.07 -21.68 -1.98
C GLY A 110 -13.31 -20.36 -2.12
N LEU A 111 -12.05 -20.39 -2.52
CA LEU A 111 -11.28 -19.19 -2.85
C LEU A 111 -11.49 -18.86 -4.33
N VAL A 112 -12.09 -17.70 -4.61
CA VAL A 112 -12.42 -17.29 -5.97
C VAL A 112 -11.36 -16.31 -6.48
N GLY A 113 -10.82 -16.59 -7.66
CA GLY A 113 -9.80 -15.75 -8.26
C GLY A 113 -9.57 -16.07 -9.72
N HIS A 114 -8.63 -15.35 -10.30
CA HIS A 114 -8.13 -15.59 -11.64
C HIS A 114 -6.62 -15.42 -11.61
N ASP A 115 -5.88 -16.47 -11.95
CA ASP A 115 -4.44 -16.44 -12.04
C ASP A 115 -4.04 -15.60 -13.26
N LYS A 116 -3.40 -14.45 -13.02
CA LYS A 116 -3.25 -13.37 -14.00
C LYS A 116 -1.79 -12.96 -14.21
N ASP A 117 -0.98 -13.03 -13.15
CA ASP A 117 0.41 -12.55 -13.05
C ASP A 117 1.05 -13.01 -11.72
N ASP A 118 2.32 -12.65 -11.51
CA ASP A 118 3.09 -12.96 -10.29
C ASP A 118 2.44 -12.48 -8.98
N SER A 119 1.47 -11.54 -9.04
CA SER A 119 0.75 -11.04 -7.86
C SER A 119 -0.40 -11.97 -7.42
N SER A 120 -0.68 -13.03 -8.18
CA SER A 120 -1.75 -14.01 -7.92
C SER A 120 -1.29 -15.23 -7.10
N TRP A 121 -0.05 -15.25 -6.62
CA TRP A 121 0.55 -16.36 -5.85
C TRP A 121 -0.32 -16.82 -4.67
N TYR A 122 -1.05 -15.88 -4.04
CA TYR A 122 -1.88 -16.14 -2.87
C TYR A 122 -3.02 -17.11 -3.14
N LEU A 123 -3.44 -17.29 -4.40
CA LEU A 123 -4.48 -18.26 -4.77
C LEU A 123 -4.07 -19.71 -4.45
N HIS A 124 -2.77 -19.97 -4.31
CA HIS A 124 -2.22 -21.27 -3.96
C HIS A 124 -1.74 -21.35 -2.50
N ALA A 125 -1.89 -20.27 -1.73
CA ALA A 125 -1.40 -20.17 -0.34
C ALA A 125 -2.35 -20.80 0.70
N PHE A 126 -3.55 -21.23 0.28
CA PHE A 126 -4.60 -21.73 1.17
C PHE A 126 -5.06 -23.14 0.74
N PRO A 127 -4.25 -24.19 0.95
CA PRO A 127 -4.57 -25.55 0.51
C PRO A 127 -5.83 -26.14 1.18
N GLN A 128 -6.30 -25.53 2.26
CA GLN A 128 -7.54 -25.90 2.94
C GLN A 128 -8.82 -25.44 2.23
N TRP A 129 -8.74 -24.56 1.22
CA TRP A 129 -9.89 -24.02 0.50
C TRP A 129 -9.85 -24.42 -0.98
N ASP A 130 -11.02 -24.74 -1.55
CA ASP A 130 -11.10 -25.11 -2.97
C ASP A 130 -10.84 -23.86 -3.84
N LEU A 131 -9.90 -23.92 -4.79
CA LEU A 131 -9.72 -22.85 -5.76
C LEU A 131 -10.84 -22.88 -6.81
N ILE A 132 -11.54 -21.75 -6.97
CA ILE A 132 -12.57 -21.54 -7.98
C ILE A 132 -12.03 -20.54 -9.01
N GLU A 133 -11.55 -21.07 -10.12
CA GLU A 133 -11.08 -20.25 -11.24
C GLU A 133 -12.26 -19.58 -11.95
N VAL A 134 -12.15 -18.27 -12.12
CA VAL A 134 -13.08 -17.49 -12.94
C VAL A 134 -12.40 -17.10 -14.24
N PRO A 135 -13.02 -17.37 -15.41
CA PRO A 135 -12.48 -16.94 -16.69
C PRO A 135 -12.26 -15.43 -16.75
N PHE A 136 -11.21 -15.00 -17.45
CA PHE A 136 -10.92 -13.59 -17.65
C PHE A 136 -12.06 -12.90 -18.41
N ALA A 137 -12.63 -11.85 -17.82
CA ALA A 137 -13.53 -10.94 -18.53
C ALA A 137 -12.69 -9.92 -19.32
N THR A 138 -12.94 -9.81 -20.63
CA THR A 138 -12.33 -8.82 -21.54
C THR A 138 -12.73 -7.39 -21.16
N THR A 139 -12.06 -6.85 -20.15
CA THR A 139 -12.26 -5.51 -19.59
C THR A 139 -10.90 -4.86 -19.35
N LEU A 140 -10.87 -3.53 -19.29
CA LEU A 140 -9.64 -2.80 -18.94
C LEU A 140 -9.11 -3.24 -17.57
N SER A 141 -7.79 -3.35 -17.46
CA SER A 141 -7.12 -3.59 -16.19
C SER A 141 -7.29 -2.40 -15.24
N ALA A 142 -7.14 -2.64 -13.94
CA ALA A 142 -7.14 -1.56 -12.94
C ALA A 142 -6.05 -0.51 -13.21
N THR A 143 -4.91 -0.93 -13.76
CA THR A 143 -3.81 -0.02 -14.15
C THR A 143 -4.22 0.90 -15.30
N GLU A 144 -4.83 0.36 -16.35
CA GLU A 144 -5.33 1.17 -17.48
C GLU A 144 -6.43 2.13 -17.02
N LEU A 145 -7.37 1.66 -16.18
CA LEU A 145 -8.43 2.49 -15.62
C LEU A 145 -7.89 3.68 -14.82
N ARG A 146 -6.88 3.47 -13.97
CA ARG A 146 -6.22 4.57 -13.24
C ARG A 146 -5.47 5.51 -14.20
N GLY A 147 -4.82 4.98 -15.23
CA GLY A 147 -4.20 5.78 -16.29
C GLY A 147 -5.21 6.74 -16.93
N HIS A 148 -6.37 6.22 -17.35
CA HIS A 148 -7.46 7.03 -17.90
C HIS A 148 -8.06 8.00 -16.87
N LEU A 149 -8.16 7.60 -15.60
CA LEU A 149 -8.70 8.45 -14.54
C LEU A 149 -7.86 9.73 -14.37
N PHE A 150 -6.54 9.62 -14.47
CA PHE A 150 -5.62 10.74 -14.36
C PHE A 150 -5.30 11.45 -15.69
N ALA A 151 -5.69 10.89 -16.85
CA ALA A 151 -5.40 11.45 -18.19
C ALA A 151 -6.19 12.72 -18.57
N ALA A 152 -7.13 13.17 -17.72
CA ALA A 152 -7.85 14.45 -17.83
C ALA A 152 -8.72 14.70 -19.08
N ASP A 153 -8.70 13.87 -20.13
CA ASP A 153 -9.54 14.03 -21.32
C ASP A 153 -10.92 13.32 -21.23
N GLU A 154 -11.87 13.75 -22.08
CA GLU A 154 -13.23 13.19 -22.12
C GLU A 154 -13.31 11.77 -22.70
N GLY A 155 -12.40 11.41 -23.61
CA GLY A 155 -12.36 10.07 -24.20
C GLY A 155 -12.02 9.00 -23.15
N ALA A 156 -11.07 9.32 -22.28
CA ALA A 156 -10.68 8.49 -21.14
C ALA A 156 -11.85 8.23 -20.19
N LEU A 157 -12.73 9.22 -19.96
CA LEU A 157 -13.92 9.04 -19.12
C LEU A 157 -14.94 8.08 -19.74
N ARG A 158 -15.15 8.13 -21.06
CA ARG A 158 -16.03 7.17 -21.74
C ARG A 158 -15.51 5.74 -21.66
N LEU A 159 -14.19 5.56 -21.76
CA LEU A 159 -13.54 4.25 -21.58
C LEU A 159 -13.75 3.72 -20.16
N ILE A 160 -13.60 4.57 -19.14
CA ILE A 160 -13.89 4.21 -17.75
C ILE A 160 -15.36 3.82 -17.61
N GLN A 161 -16.29 4.64 -18.09
CA GLN A 161 -17.74 4.38 -18.00
C GLN A 161 -18.12 3.01 -18.57
N ALA A 162 -17.51 2.60 -19.68
CA ALA A 162 -17.78 1.29 -20.29
C ALA A 162 -17.22 0.10 -19.49
N ASN A 163 -16.27 0.33 -18.59
CA ASN A 163 -15.51 -0.73 -17.90
C ASN A 163 -15.75 -0.81 -16.39
N VAL A 164 -16.57 0.07 -15.82
CA VAL A 164 -16.96 0.03 -14.41
C VAL A 164 -18.48 0.05 -14.25
N PRO A 165 -19.03 -0.47 -13.13
CA PRO A 165 -20.45 -0.30 -12.82
C PRO A 165 -20.83 1.18 -12.72
N GLN A 166 -22.05 1.53 -13.12
CA GLN A 166 -22.52 2.93 -13.18
C GLN A 166 -22.31 3.69 -11.86
N ALA A 167 -22.64 3.07 -10.72
CA ALA A 167 -22.44 3.67 -9.40
C ALA A 167 -20.95 3.95 -9.08
N VAL A 168 -20.05 3.11 -9.56
CA VAL A 168 -18.60 3.33 -9.44
C VAL A 168 -18.17 4.49 -10.33
N HIS A 169 -18.66 4.55 -11.58
CA HIS A 169 -18.37 5.66 -12.48
C HIS A 169 -18.76 7.01 -11.87
N GLU A 170 -19.93 7.11 -11.26
CA GLU A 170 -20.38 8.32 -10.55
C GLU A 170 -19.45 8.68 -9.38
N THR A 171 -19.01 7.69 -8.62
CA THR A 171 -18.03 7.89 -7.53
C THR A 171 -16.69 8.42 -8.06
N LEU A 172 -16.21 7.90 -9.20
CA LEU A 172 -14.98 8.38 -9.86
C LEU A 172 -15.11 9.83 -10.33
N LEU A 173 -16.27 10.19 -10.91
CA LEU A 173 -16.54 11.58 -11.32
C LEU A 173 -16.61 12.54 -10.11
N ALA A 174 -17.15 12.09 -8.98
CA ALA A 174 -17.14 12.86 -7.75
C ALA A 174 -15.71 13.01 -7.19
N PHE A 175 -14.93 11.93 -7.18
CA PHE A 175 -13.54 11.93 -6.72
C PHE A 175 -12.68 12.91 -7.50
N ARG A 176 -12.86 13.01 -8.82
CA ARG A 176 -12.15 13.98 -9.69
C ARG A 176 -12.31 15.45 -9.28
N LYS A 177 -13.33 15.78 -8.48
CA LYS A 177 -13.59 17.14 -7.99
C LYS A 177 -12.92 17.43 -6.64
N THR A 178 -12.24 16.45 -6.04
CA THR A 178 -11.62 16.58 -4.72
C THR A 178 -10.21 17.17 -4.80
N LYS A 179 -9.76 17.77 -3.68
CA LYS A 179 -8.35 18.20 -3.53
C LYS A 179 -7.39 17.01 -3.58
N THR A 180 -7.81 15.87 -3.05
CA THR A 180 -7.05 14.62 -3.07
C THR A 180 -6.75 14.17 -4.50
N PHE A 181 -7.75 14.19 -5.39
CA PHE A 181 -7.52 13.87 -6.79
C PHE A 181 -6.54 14.84 -7.44
N ALA A 182 -6.68 16.15 -7.20
CA ALA A 182 -5.76 17.14 -7.76
C ALA A 182 -4.29 16.89 -7.33
N GLN A 183 -4.08 16.49 -6.07
CA GLN A 183 -2.76 16.11 -5.55
C GLN A 183 -2.22 14.84 -6.23
N LEU A 184 -3.03 13.78 -6.33
CA LEU A 184 -2.61 12.53 -6.98
C LEU A 184 -2.40 12.69 -8.49
N ALA A 185 -3.19 13.51 -9.16
CA ALA A 185 -2.98 13.81 -10.58
C ALA A 185 -1.66 14.55 -10.81
N ASP A 186 -1.26 15.42 -9.88
CA ASP A 186 0.05 16.08 -9.91
C ASP A 186 1.20 15.11 -9.67
N GLU A 187 1.05 14.23 -8.69
CA GLU A 187 1.98 13.13 -8.45
C GLU A 187 2.10 12.21 -9.67
N GLN A 188 1.00 11.86 -10.33
CA GLN A 188 0.99 11.01 -11.53
C GLN A 188 1.79 11.66 -12.67
N ARG A 189 1.61 12.97 -12.89
CA ARG A 189 2.39 13.70 -13.90
C ARG A 189 3.87 13.70 -13.55
N HIS A 190 4.21 13.90 -12.28
CA HIS A 190 5.59 13.83 -11.82
C HIS A 190 6.22 12.44 -12.04
N ILE A 191 5.51 11.37 -11.68
CA ILE A 191 5.96 9.98 -11.88
C ILE A 191 6.14 9.68 -13.37
N ALA A 192 5.18 10.08 -14.21
CA ALA A 192 5.26 9.88 -15.65
C ALA A 192 6.47 10.60 -16.27
N ALA A 193 6.68 11.87 -15.90
CA ALA A 193 7.84 12.63 -16.35
C ALA A 193 9.16 12.03 -15.84
N TYR A 194 9.19 11.57 -14.58
CA TYR A 194 10.36 10.91 -14.00
C TYR A 194 10.71 9.63 -14.78
N ARG A 195 9.72 8.77 -15.08
CA ARG A 195 9.93 7.55 -15.88
C ARG A 195 10.41 7.88 -17.29
N ALA A 196 9.76 8.85 -17.96
CA ALA A 196 10.12 9.26 -19.32
C ALA A 196 11.57 9.77 -19.43
N ALA A 197 12.11 10.39 -18.37
CA ALA A 197 13.50 10.82 -18.32
C ALA A 197 14.52 9.67 -18.39
N TRP A 198 14.09 8.42 -18.13
CA TRP A 198 14.90 7.22 -18.19
C TRP A 198 14.66 6.37 -19.44
N ASP A 199 13.74 6.75 -20.34
CA ASP A 199 13.36 5.94 -21.52
C ASP A 199 14.55 5.68 -22.47
N ALA A 200 15.52 6.60 -22.51
CA ALA A 200 16.72 6.49 -23.33
C ALA A 200 17.85 5.68 -22.68
N ALA A 201 17.68 5.17 -21.46
CA ALA A 201 18.68 4.35 -20.80
C ALA A 201 18.84 2.99 -21.53
N PRO A 202 20.08 2.45 -21.63
CA PRO A 202 20.31 1.18 -22.33
C PRO A 202 19.65 -0.02 -21.64
N TYR A 203 19.35 0.10 -20.35
CA TYR A 203 18.64 -0.90 -19.54
C TYR A 203 17.68 -0.19 -18.58
N PRO A 204 16.58 -0.85 -18.16
CA PRO A 204 15.71 -0.31 -17.12
C PRO A 204 16.53 0.06 -15.85
N PRO A 205 16.41 1.29 -15.34
CA PRO A 205 17.21 1.72 -14.20
C PRO A 205 16.79 1.00 -12.92
N THR A 206 17.77 0.73 -12.06
CA THR A 206 17.54 0.34 -10.66
C THR A 206 18.03 1.47 -9.77
N PHE A 207 17.13 2.00 -8.94
CA PHE A 207 17.41 3.08 -8.02
C PHE A 207 17.85 2.53 -6.67
N VAL A 208 18.86 3.16 -6.07
CA VAL A 208 19.37 2.80 -4.74
C VAL A 208 19.16 3.98 -3.80
N THR A 209 18.43 3.73 -2.72
CA THR A 209 18.19 4.71 -1.64
C THR A 209 18.67 4.18 -0.30
N VAL A 210 18.71 5.08 0.68
CA VAL A 210 19.03 4.79 2.07
C VAL A 210 18.00 5.46 2.97
N ASP A 211 17.67 4.80 4.08
CA ASP A 211 16.77 5.34 5.10
C ASP A 211 17.39 5.17 6.49
N ALA A 212 17.18 6.15 7.37
CA ALA A 212 17.66 6.12 8.74
C ALA A 212 16.51 5.92 9.73
N VAL A 213 16.45 4.76 10.38
CA VAL A 213 15.50 4.47 11.45
C VAL A 213 16.14 4.87 12.78
N ILE A 214 15.79 6.05 13.29
CA ILE A 214 16.35 6.58 14.53
C ILE A 214 15.36 6.41 15.67
N VAL A 215 15.73 5.62 16.68
CA VAL A 215 14.95 5.44 17.91
C VAL A 215 15.67 6.02 19.10
N HIS A 216 14.95 6.86 19.86
CA HIS A 216 15.46 7.47 21.08
C HIS A 216 14.31 7.69 22.07
N SER A 217 14.46 7.22 23.31
CA SER A 217 13.47 7.39 24.39
C SER A 217 12.02 7.07 23.98
N GLY A 218 11.80 5.95 23.30
CA GLY A 218 10.46 5.54 22.85
C GLY A 218 9.85 6.46 21.77
N HIS A 219 10.68 7.15 21.00
CA HIS A 219 10.28 7.95 19.84
C HIS A 219 11.07 7.52 18.61
N VAL A 220 10.44 7.66 17.45
CA VAL A 220 11.10 7.56 16.14
C VAL A 220 11.18 8.93 15.48
N LEU A 221 12.31 9.24 14.84
CA LEU A 221 12.45 10.47 14.07
C LEU A 221 11.84 10.30 12.68
N LEU A 222 10.85 11.14 12.35
CA LEU A 222 10.22 11.17 11.03
C LEU A 222 10.36 12.55 10.40
N VAL A 223 10.33 12.58 9.08
CA VAL A 223 10.29 13.80 8.26
C VAL A 223 9.00 13.89 7.47
N LYS A 224 8.54 15.11 7.16
CA LYS A 224 7.39 15.34 6.29
C LYS A 224 7.87 15.69 4.89
N ARG A 225 7.48 14.88 3.91
CA ARG A 225 7.95 15.01 2.53
C ARG A 225 7.46 16.31 1.89
N GLY A 226 8.39 17.13 1.39
CA GLY A 226 8.08 18.38 0.70
C GLY A 226 7.89 18.23 -0.82
N ALA A 227 8.36 17.12 -1.39
CA ALA A 227 8.38 16.84 -2.82
C ALA A 227 7.65 15.53 -3.16
N HIS A 228 7.34 15.36 -4.44
CA HIS A 228 6.77 14.13 -4.98
C HIS A 228 7.80 13.01 -5.11
N PRO A 229 7.36 11.74 -5.15
CA PRO A 229 6.04 11.27 -4.76
C PRO A 229 5.84 11.33 -3.23
N GLY A 230 4.62 11.16 -2.74
CA GLY A 230 4.28 11.15 -1.32
C GLY A 230 4.30 12.52 -0.66
N LYS A 231 4.10 13.61 -1.42
CA LYS A 231 4.17 14.97 -0.88
C LYS A 231 3.18 15.13 0.28
N GLY A 232 3.68 15.55 1.44
CA GLY A 232 2.91 15.73 2.67
C GLY A 232 2.79 14.51 3.57
N LEU A 233 3.23 13.31 3.12
CA LEU A 233 3.32 12.12 3.97
C LEU A 233 4.53 12.20 4.91
N TRP A 234 4.45 11.47 6.01
CA TRP A 234 5.59 11.19 6.88
C TRP A 234 6.50 10.13 6.26
N ALA A 235 7.79 10.22 6.50
CA ALA A 235 8.78 9.27 6.03
C ALA A 235 9.92 9.14 7.05
N LEU A 236 10.67 8.04 6.98
CA LEU A 236 12.01 7.97 7.52
C LEU A 236 12.90 9.00 6.80
N PRO A 237 13.85 9.64 7.49
CA PRO A 237 14.86 10.46 6.85
C PRO A 237 15.68 9.61 5.87
N GLY A 238 15.75 10.02 4.61
CA GLY A 238 16.31 9.16 3.57
C GLY A 238 16.29 9.75 2.17
N GLY A 239 17.09 9.17 1.29
CA GLY A 239 17.30 9.69 -0.06
C GLY A 239 18.18 8.80 -0.92
N PHE A 240 18.61 9.34 -2.06
CA PHE A 240 19.41 8.58 -3.03
C PHE A 240 20.87 8.43 -2.59
N LEU A 241 21.46 7.29 -2.95
CA LEU A 241 22.90 7.10 -2.85
C LEU A 241 23.63 7.95 -3.89
N ASN A 242 24.63 8.74 -3.48
CA ASN A 242 25.52 9.41 -4.43
C ASN A 242 26.62 8.47 -4.95
N PRO A 243 27.21 8.73 -6.14
CA PRO A 243 28.21 7.85 -6.75
C PRO A 243 29.49 7.61 -5.92
N ASN A 244 29.87 8.56 -5.07
CA ASN A 244 31.17 8.57 -4.38
C ASN A 244 31.06 8.44 -2.86
N GLU A 245 30.01 7.79 -2.35
CA GLU A 245 29.84 7.55 -0.91
C GLU A 245 29.41 6.10 -0.60
N THR A 246 29.62 5.67 0.64
CA THR A 246 29.10 4.38 1.10
C THR A 246 27.67 4.51 1.59
N LEU A 247 26.90 3.41 1.60
CA LEU A 247 25.50 3.40 2.05
C LEU A 247 25.30 3.99 3.45
N LEU A 248 26.14 3.63 4.43
CA LEU A 248 26.04 4.19 5.77
C LEU A 248 26.38 5.70 5.79
N THR A 249 27.31 6.13 4.93
CA THR A 249 27.65 7.56 4.80
C THR A 249 26.47 8.33 4.22
N ALA A 250 25.82 7.79 3.19
CA ALA A 250 24.61 8.36 2.59
C ALA A 250 23.49 8.46 3.63
N ALA A 251 23.22 7.41 4.42
CA ALA A 251 22.14 7.43 5.41
C ALA A 251 22.37 8.50 6.49
N ILE A 252 23.62 8.67 6.94
CA ILE A 252 23.98 9.73 7.90
C ILE A 252 23.89 11.13 7.26
N ARG A 253 24.25 11.27 5.98
CA ARG A 253 24.14 12.54 5.24
C ARG A 253 22.68 12.95 5.12
N GLU A 254 21.82 12.09 4.57
CA GLU A 254 20.38 12.35 4.41
C GLU A 254 19.72 12.68 5.75
N LEU A 255 19.98 11.88 6.79
CA LEU A 255 19.51 12.17 8.15
C LEU A 255 19.84 13.59 8.58
N LYS A 256 21.08 14.04 8.37
CA LYS A 256 21.52 15.39 8.78
C LYS A 256 20.94 16.48 7.90
N GLU A 257 20.85 16.28 6.60
CA GLU A 257 20.32 17.25 5.65
C GLU A 257 18.83 17.53 5.90
N GLU A 258 18.03 16.48 6.13
CA GLU A 258 16.57 16.60 6.28
C GLU A 258 16.12 17.02 7.68
N THR A 259 16.88 16.64 8.72
CA THR A 259 16.47 16.86 10.13
C THR A 259 17.30 17.91 10.86
N ARG A 260 18.45 18.30 10.30
CA ARG A 260 19.45 19.18 10.92
C ARG A 260 19.86 18.76 12.34
N ILE A 261 19.74 17.46 12.64
CA ILE A 261 20.06 16.91 13.96
C ILE A 261 21.54 17.12 14.29
N LYS A 262 21.81 17.64 15.50
CA LYS A 262 23.17 17.98 15.95
C LYS A 262 23.86 16.82 16.67
N LEU A 263 23.85 15.63 16.07
CA LEU A 263 24.57 14.47 16.58
C LEU A 263 25.96 14.33 15.91
N PRO A 264 27.04 14.14 16.68
CA PRO A 264 28.36 13.83 16.13
C PRO A 264 28.35 12.53 15.31
N ILE A 265 29.10 12.48 14.21
CA ILE A 265 29.17 11.29 13.35
C ILE A 265 29.66 10.04 14.12
N PRO A 266 30.69 10.11 14.98
CA PRO A 266 31.12 8.94 15.75
C PRO A 266 30.01 8.39 16.66
N VAL A 267 29.18 9.27 17.22
CA VAL A 267 28.03 8.90 18.06
C VAL A 267 26.98 8.18 17.21
N LEU A 268 26.60 8.73 16.05
CA LEU A 268 25.68 8.06 15.13
C LEU A 268 26.18 6.67 14.74
N LYS A 269 27.45 6.55 14.32
CA LYS A 269 28.04 5.26 13.94
C LYS A 269 28.07 4.25 15.10
N GLY A 270 28.38 4.70 16.32
CA GLY A 270 28.39 3.86 17.52
C GLY A 270 27.00 3.38 17.96
N SER A 271 25.94 4.09 17.55
CA SER A 271 24.54 3.74 17.82
C SER A 271 23.90 2.83 16.78
N LEU A 272 24.63 2.44 15.73
CA LEU A 272 24.10 1.52 14.72
C LEU A 272 23.87 0.13 15.33
N LYS A 273 22.63 -0.35 15.28
CA LYS A 273 22.20 -1.65 15.82
C LYS A 273 21.89 -2.67 14.73
N GLY A 274 21.45 -2.23 13.57
CA GLY A 274 21.04 -3.12 12.49
C GLY A 274 21.03 -2.44 11.13
N ARG A 275 20.94 -3.26 10.08
CA ARG A 275 20.69 -2.82 8.72
C ARG A 275 19.84 -3.86 8.02
N GLN A 276 18.96 -3.43 7.13
CA GLN A 276 18.12 -4.31 6.32
C GLN A 276 17.93 -3.72 4.93
N VAL A 277 17.87 -4.59 3.93
CA VAL A 277 17.53 -4.24 2.55
C VAL A 277 16.03 -4.47 2.37
N PHE A 278 15.35 -3.50 1.76
CA PHE A 278 13.94 -3.59 1.39
C PHE A 278 13.83 -3.43 -0.12
N ASP A 279 13.33 -4.47 -0.78
CA ASP A 279 13.51 -4.69 -2.21
C ASP A 279 12.27 -5.27 -2.90
N ASP A 280 11.08 -5.04 -2.32
CA ASP A 280 9.83 -5.31 -3.01
C ASP A 280 9.80 -4.56 -4.36
N PRO A 281 9.49 -5.22 -5.49
CA PRO A 281 9.52 -4.58 -6.81
C PRO A 281 8.61 -3.37 -6.97
N ASP A 282 7.50 -3.35 -6.24
CA ASP A 282 6.44 -2.37 -6.38
C ASP A 282 6.41 -1.35 -5.23
N ARG A 283 7.40 -1.38 -4.31
CA ARG A 283 7.47 -0.45 -3.16
C ARG A 283 7.44 1.03 -3.57
N SER A 284 7.98 1.36 -4.74
CA SER A 284 8.08 2.73 -5.25
C SER A 284 7.51 2.85 -6.66
N GLN A 285 6.64 3.84 -6.85
CA GLN A 285 6.05 4.10 -8.16
C GLN A 285 7.00 4.80 -9.15
N ARG A 286 8.15 5.29 -8.67
CA ARG A 286 9.17 5.89 -9.57
C ARG A 286 9.85 4.86 -10.46
N GLY A 287 9.79 3.58 -10.09
CA GLY A 287 10.48 2.46 -10.72
C GLY A 287 11.17 1.60 -9.68
N ARG A 288 11.89 0.55 -10.11
CA ARG A 288 12.59 -0.38 -9.22
C ARG A 288 13.53 0.39 -8.28
N THR A 289 13.14 0.50 -7.02
CA THR A 289 13.87 1.24 -5.99
C THR A 289 14.17 0.29 -4.85
N ILE A 290 15.45 0.09 -4.54
CA ILE A 290 15.90 -0.72 -3.42
C ILE A 290 16.39 0.24 -2.34
N THR A 291 15.87 0.12 -1.12
CA THR A 291 16.37 0.92 0.00
C THR A 291 17.18 0.09 0.98
N HIS A 292 18.28 0.67 1.45
CA HIS A 292 19.06 0.14 2.57
C HIS A 292 18.72 0.95 3.81
N ALA A 293 17.94 0.38 4.73
CA ALA A 293 17.61 1.03 5.98
C ALA A 293 18.64 0.71 7.06
N PHE A 294 19.02 1.72 7.83
CA PHE A 294 19.96 1.63 8.93
C PHE A 294 19.25 1.97 10.24
N TYR A 295 19.30 1.03 11.19
CA TYR A 295 18.66 1.18 12.49
C TYR A 295 19.66 1.68 13.53
N PHE A 296 19.36 2.86 14.09
CA PHE A 296 20.15 3.51 15.12
C PHE A 296 19.33 3.64 16.40
N GLU A 297 19.86 3.15 17.50
CA GLU A 297 19.20 3.19 18.80
C GLU A 297 20.06 3.92 19.82
N PHE A 298 19.44 4.85 20.53
CA PHE A 298 20.06 5.68 21.55
C PHE A 298 19.51 5.32 22.93
N ALA A 299 20.38 5.36 23.95
CA ALA A 299 19.97 5.22 25.33
C ALA A 299 19.03 6.37 25.72
N SER A 300 18.10 6.11 26.64
CA SER A 300 17.11 7.09 27.09
C SER A 300 17.75 8.40 27.57
N GLY A 301 17.09 9.52 27.25
CA GLY A 301 17.53 10.87 27.57
C GLY A 301 16.73 11.93 26.80
N ASP A 302 17.15 13.18 26.90
CA ASP A 302 16.46 14.29 26.22
C ASP A 302 16.50 14.10 24.69
N LEU A 303 15.37 14.39 24.04
CA LEU A 303 15.26 14.31 22.59
C LEU A 303 16.07 15.44 21.93
N PRO A 304 17.06 15.14 21.07
CA PRO A 304 17.82 16.15 20.36
C PRO A 304 16.92 17.06 19.54
N ALA A 305 17.22 18.37 19.56
CA ALA A 305 16.52 19.32 18.72
C ALA A 305 16.68 18.97 17.23
N VAL A 306 15.57 18.95 16.52
CA VAL A 306 15.50 18.73 15.07
C VAL A 306 14.81 19.92 14.42
N ARG A 307 15.24 20.27 13.20
CA ARG A 307 14.58 21.28 12.37
C ARG A 307 14.50 20.78 10.94
N GLY A 308 13.28 20.69 10.44
CA GLY A 308 13.04 20.65 9.02
C GLY A 308 13.48 21.96 8.35
N SER A 309 13.77 21.92 7.05
CA SER A 309 13.86 23.14 6.24
C SER A 309 12.43 23.72 6.11
N ASP A 310 12.13 24.99 6.43
CA ASP A 310 10.83 25.72 6.26
C ASP A 310 9.78 25.69 7.42
N ASP A 311 8.78 26.58 7.35
CA ASP A 311 7.90 27.12 8.43
C ASP A 311 6.90 26.15 9.09
N ALA A 312 6.67 24.95 8.53
CA ALA A 312 5.94 23.87 9.21
C ALA A 312 6.94 22.76 9.55
N ALA A 313 6.99 22.30 10.81
CA ALA A 313 8.00 21.33 11.27
C ALA A 313 8.12 20.11 10.33
N ARG A 314 9.13 20.13 9.44
CA ARG A 314 9.37 19.02 8.48
C ARG A 314 10.12 17.85 9.08
N ALA A 315 10.52 17.91 10.35
CA ALA A 315 11.12 16.81 11.10
C ALA A 315 10.58 16.81 12.53
N ARG A 316 10.26 15.63 13.07
CA ARG A 316 9.65 15.50 14.39
C ARG A 316 9.98 14.13 15.01
N TRP A 317 10.25 14.14 16.32
CA TRP A 317 10.21 12.93 17.14
C TRP A 317 8.76 12.52 17.40
N VAL A 318 8.39 11.34 16.95
CA VAL A 318 7.04 10.79 17.05
C VAL A 318 7.05 9.63 18.04
N PRO A 319 6.19 9.64 19.08
CA PRO A 319 6.08 8.51 20.00
C PRO A 319 5.78 7.22 19.25
N LEU A 320 6.35 6.08 19.66
CA LEU A 320 6.14 4.80 18.96
C LEU A 320 4.64 4.43 18.83
N ALA A 321 3.84 4.72 19.86
CA ALA A 321 2.38 4.49 19.83
C ALA A 321 1.63 5.40 18.83
N GLU A 322 2.17 6.58 18.53
CA GLU A 322 1.65 7.43 17.46
C GLU A 322 2.13 6.91 16.10
N ALA A 323 3.40 6.54 15.96
CA ALA A 323 3.93 5.98 14.71
C ALA A 323 3.14 4.76 14.22
N ARG A 324 2.72 3.87 15.14
CA ARG A 324 1.84 2.73 14.82
C ARG A 324 0.48 3.15 14.22
N ARG A 325 -0.02 4.33 14.56
CA ARG A 325 -1.28 4.89 14.05
C ARG A 325 -1.09 5.71 12.76
N LEU A 326 0.14 5.96 12.33
CA LEU A 326 0.46 6.71 11.12
C LEU A 326 0.55 5.85 9.86
N ARG A 327 0.06 4.60 9.87
CA ARG A 327 0.11 3.67 8.73
C ARG A 327 -0.40 4.29 7.41
N GLU A 328 -1.55 4.97 7.47
CA GLU A 328 -2.16 5.68 6.33
C GLU A 328 -1.45 6.98 5.93
N HIS A 329 -0.45 7.40 6.71
CA HIS A 329 0.23 8.69 6.56
C HIS A 329 1.73 8.53 6.35
N LEU A 330 2.23 7.29 6.27
CA LEU A 330 3.63 6.97 6.00
C LEU A 330 3.82 6.70 4.51
N PHE A 331 4.93 7.21 3.99
CA PHE A 331 5.31 7.09 2.60
C PHE A 331 5.71 5.66 2.23
N GLU A 332 5.21 5.18 1.09
CA GLU A 332 5.55 3.86 0.54
C GLU A 332 5.40 2.74 1.59
N ASP A 333 6.47 1.98 1.80
CA ASP A 333 6.58 0.85 2.72
C ASP A 333 7.20 1.25 4.07
N HIS A 334 7.37 2.55 4.37
CA HIS A 334 8.12 3.00 5.55
C HIS A 334 7.50 2.52 6.86
N TYR A 335 6.19 2.28 6.87
CA TYR A 335 5.52 1.62 7.99
C TYR A 335 6.03 0.18 8.21
N PHE A 336 6.22 -0.61 7.15
CA PHE A 336 6.78 -1.96 7.24
C PHE A 336 8.27 -1.96 7.63
N ILE A 337 9.03 -0.95 7.17
CA ILE A 337 10.42 -0.75 7.60
C ILE A 337 10.47 -0.50 9.12
N LEU A 338 9.55 0.32 9.65
CA LEU A 338 9.42 0.52 11.09
C LEU A 338 9.02 -0.77 11.81
N GLU A 339 8.03 -1.51 11.30
CA GLU A 339 7.60 -2.77 11.91
C GLU A 339 8.74 -3.78 12.03
N HIS A 340 9.56 -3.90 11.00
CA HIS A 340 10.73 -4.78 10.97
C HIS A 340 11.71 -4.48 12.11
N PHE A 341 12.12 -3.22 12.29
CA PHE A 341 13.11 -2.89 13.32
C PHE A 341 12.53 -2.77 14.73
N LEU A 342 11.25 -2.41 14.85
CA LEU A 342 10.58 -2.22 16.14
C LEU A 342 9.94 -3.50 16.68
N GLY A 343 9.89 -4.58 15.89
CA GLY A 343 9.27 -5.85 16.28
C GLY A 343 7.77 -5.71 16.55
N THR A 344 7.07 -4.90 15.77
CA THR A 344 5.64 -4.58 16.00
C THR A 344 4.67 -5.36 15.11
N ALA A 345 5.17 -6.38 14.39
CA ALA A 345 4.40 -7.28 13.55
C ALA A 345 3.51 -8.24 14.35
#